data_AF-A0A252A1T6-F1
#
_entry.id   AF-A0A252A1T6-F1
#
_cell.length_a   1.000
_cell.length_b   1.000
_cell.length_c   1.000
_cell.angle_alpha   90.00
_cell.angle_beta   90.00
_cell.angle_gamma   90.00
#
_symmetry.space_group_name_H-M   'P 1'
#
loop_
_entity.id
_entity.type
_entity.pdbx_description
1 polymer ?
#
loop_
_entity_poly.entity_id
_entity_poly.type
_entity_poly.pdbx_seq_one_letter_code
_entity_poly.pdbx_strand_id
1 'polypeptide(L)'
;MYTLFGSSALVGALAAMPAQAQGTAPNTPPAAPSTPATAPPPKAEAPMAGTPAPAPAPAPAPAPAQAATTSADAATLERGAYIATAADCVACHTKPGGIPYAGGLKISTPMGDVISTNITPDPEHGIGAYTEQEFDQAVRHGVRRDGAYLYPVMPYVSYAGMTDQDVHALYLWFKNSVKPIATQPKPTELSFPANMRSAMAAWNFVTTKEQPETGDSATYDPMRRGRYLTTALEHCGTCHTPRNFMLSEKQDHFLAGASLGAWYAPNVTSSKTSGIGTWSEDDLVAYLRTGCLKGHAQAAGPMGEAVEHSTSKLTDKDLHAIAAYVLQVPAMEDDLEHKPRDSFGAAQDTPDLRTKEPTRIDDLSEMDGPHIYDANCSACHGHNGAGTLDQYAPSLFANSTVGSMRPDNLIMTILHGVNRNTKDGHAGMPGFGSHSDVQRLSNSEIAKLTNYLTATYGSGDAHVTPEKVEEFRKAL
;
A
#
# COMPACT_ATOMS: atom_id res chain seq x y z
N MET A 1 -3.07 -21.94 -47.55
CA MET A 1 -3.53 -20.86 -48.46
C MET A 1 -3.72 -19.63 -47.58
N TYR A 2 -2.80 -18.68 -47.45
CA TYR A 2 -2.00 -17.96 -48.44
C TYR A 2 -0.52 -17.88 -48.06
N THR A 3 0.29 -17.55 -49.05
CA THR A 3 1.75 -17.74 -49.17
C THR A 3 2.51 -16.41 -49.29
N LEU A 4 3.75 -16.40 -48.79
CA LEU A 4 4.99 -15.81 -49.33
C LEU A 4 5.16 -14.27 -49.49
N PHE A 5 6.23 -13.75 -48.88
CA PHE A 5 7.40 -13.00 -49.43
C PHE A 5 8.21 -12.47 -48.21
N GLY A 6 9.54 -12.47 -48.08
CA GLY A 6 10.63 -12.65 -49.02
C GLY A 6 11.54 -11.40 -49.07
N SER A 7 12.55 -11.35 -48.19
CA SER A 7 13.86 -10.65 -48.28
C SER A 7 13.97 -9.13 -48.50
N SER A 8 14.77 -8.44 -47.66
CA SER A 8 16.05 -7.82 -48.07
C SER A 8 16.75 -7.09 -46.92
N ALA A 9 18.06 -7.32 -46.83
CA ALA A 9 19.01 -6.67 -45.93
C ALA A 9 19.33 -5.25 -46.38
N LEU A 10 19.61 -4.35 -45.43
CA LEU A 10 20.45 -3.18 -45.68
C LEU A 10 21.45 -3.00 -44.54
N VAL A 11 22.73 -3.06 -44.93
CA VAL A 11 23.92 -2.81 -44.12
C VAL A 11 24.04 -1.31 -43.88
N GLY A 12 24.20 -0.90 -42.63
CA GLY A 12 24.48 0.48 -42.23
C GLY A 12 25.54 0.51 -41.14
N ALA A 13 26.81 0.58 -41.55
CA ALA A 13 27.93 0.85 -40.66
C ALA A 13 27.93 2.33 -40.26
N LEU A 14 27.96 2.63 -38.96
CA LEU A 14 28.43 3.93 -38.48
C LEU A 14 29.38 3.75 -37.30
N ALA A 15 30.49 4.47 -37.45
CA ALA A 15 31.74 4.32 -36.74
C ALA A 15 31.67 4.85 -35.30
N ALA A 16 32.47 4.18 -34.45
CA ALA A 16 32.84 4.64 -33.14
C ALA A 16 33.67 5.94 -33.19
N MET A 17 33.39 6.86 -32.26
CA MET A 17 34.33 7.89 -31.82
C MET A 17 34.25 8.09 -30.30
N PRO A 18 35.36 8.52 -29.66
CA PRO A 18 35.72 8.05 -28.32
C PRO A 18 35.25 8.94 -27.17
N ALA A 19 35.20 8.31 -26.00
CA ALA A 19 34.98 8.93 -24.69
C ALA A 19 36.01 10.02 -24.38
N GLN A 20 35.52 11.20 -23.98
CA GLN A 20 36.33 12.22 -23.32
C GLN A 20 36.14 12.13 -21.81
N ALA A 21 37.24 11.84 -21.12
CA ALA A 21 37.39 11.94 -19.68
C ALA A 21 37.22 13.40 -19.23
N GLN A 22 36.36 13.64 -18.24
CA GLN A 22 36.28 14.91 -17.53
C GLN A 22 37.04 14.80 -16.22
N GLY A 23 38.02 15.69 -16.06
CA GLY A 23 38.94 15.75 -14.95
C GLY A 23 38.29 16.19 -13.64
N THR A 24 38.81 15.62 -12.57
CA THR A 24 38.55 15.95 -11.17
C THR A 24 39.14 17.33 -10.81
N ALA A 25 38.31 18.23 -10.30
CA ALA A 25 38.75 19.47 -9.64
C ALA A 25 38.87 19.26 -8.12
N PRO A 26 39.87 19.89 -7.44
CA PRO A 26 40.13 19.64 -6.03
C PRO A 26 39.22 20.41 -5.07
N ASN A 27 38.87 19.74 -3.97
CA ASN A 27 38.13 20.24 -2.82
C ASN A 27 38.91 21.31 -2.04
N THR A 28 38.29 22.47 -1.81
CA THR A 28 38.73 23.48 -0.83
C THR A 28 37.81 23.44 0.38
N PRO A 29 38.31 23.30 1.62
CA PRO A 29 37.46 23.23 2.82
C PRO A 29 36.93 24.61 3.24
N PRO A 30 35.71 24.70 3.80
CA PRO A 30 35.12 25.95 4.24
C PRO A 30 35.71 26.44 5.58
N ALA A 31 35.89 27.76 5.67
CA ALA A 31 36.41 28.47 6.83
C ALA A 31 35.41 28.51 8.01
N ALA A 32 35.96 28.48 9.23
CA ALA A 32 35.22 28.56 10.49
C ALA A 32 34.62 29.96 10.75
N PRO A 33 33.46 30.07 11.42
CA PRO A 33 32.85 31.35 11.74
C PRO A 33 33.49 32.01 12.96
N SER A 34 33.89 33.27 12.80
CA SER A 34 34.41 34.16 13.83
C SER A 34 33.31 34.75 14.73
N THR A 35 33.59 34.82 16.03
CA THR A 35 32.76 35.39 17.11
C THR A 35 32.54 36.91 16.97
N PRO A 36 31.38 37.46 17.40
CA PRO A 36 31.12 38.90 17.33
C PRO A 36 31.83 39.69 18.43
N ALA A 37 32.41 40.84 18.06
CA ALA A 37 33.03 41.80 18.97
C ALA A 37 31.99 42.71 19.65
N THR A 38 32.22 42.98 20.93
CA THR A 38 31.42 43.77 21.86
C THR A 38 31.41 45.27 21.52
N ALA A 39 30.24 45.90 21.50
CA ALA A 39 30.07 47.34 21.31
C ALA A 39 30.37 48.16 22.59
N PRO A 40 30.96 49.36 22.49
CA PRO A 40 31.17 50.25 23.64
C PRO A 40 29.93 51.11 23.95
N PRO A 41 29.77 51.60 25.20
CA PRO A 41 28.57 52.28 25.65
C PRO A 41 28.48 53.75 25.15
N PRO A 42 27.26 54.31 25.05
CA PRO A 42 27.04 55.67 24.56
C PRO A 42 27.34 56.74 25.64
N LYS A 43 27.85 57.89 25.18
CA LYS A 43 28.05 59.11 25.98
C LYS A 43 26.75 59.93 26.04
N ALA A 44 26.50 60.54 27.20
CA ALA A 44 25.38 61.41 27.48
C ALA A 44 25.62 62.84 26.95
N GLU A 45 24.59 63.42 26.32
CA GLU A 45 24.49 64.87 26.07
C GLU A 45 23.11 65.38 26.52
N ALA A 46 23.12 66.60 27.06
CA ALA A 46 22.02 67.32 27.71
C ALA A 46 21.24 68.22 26.71
N PRO A 47 20.09 68.81 27.11
CA PRO A 47 18.94 69.02 26.23
C PRO A 47 18.91 70.40 25.53
N MET A 48 18.31 70.44 24.35
CA MET A 48 17.85 71.67 23.69
C MET A 48 16.35 71.60 23.41
N ALA A 49 15.68 72.70 23.66
CA ALA A 49 14.22 72.84 23.72
C ALA A 49 13.52 72.91 22.35
N GLY A 50 12.30 72.37 22.30
CA GLY A 50 11.17 73.03 21.63
C GLY A 50 10.75 72.55 20.24
N THR A 51 9.81 71.59 20.19
CA THR A 51 8.82 71.46 19.10
C THR A 51 7.49 70.93 19.68
N PRO A 52 6.32 71.48 19.29
CA PRO A 52 5.03 71.05 19.81
C PRO A 52 4.62 69.68 19.26
N ALA A 53 4.05 68.83 20.14
CA ALA A 53 3.66 67.46 19.84
C ALA A 53 2.47 67.38 18.86
N PRO A 54 2.48 66.42 17.90
CA PRO A 54 1.30 66.13 17.08
C PRO A 54 0.24 65.39 17.91
N ALA A 55 -1.04 65.63 17.58
CA ALA A 55 -2.20 65.01 18.22
C ALA A 55 -2.14 63.46 18.14
N PRO A 56 -2.67 62.73 19.14
CA PRO A 56 -2.61 61.28 19.17
C PRO A 56 -3.44 60.66 18.03
N ALA A 57 -2.82 59.74 17.29
CA ALA A 57 -3.51 58.94 16.29
C ALA A 57 -4.59 58.06 16.95
N PRO A 58 -5.73 57.81 16.27
CA PRO A 58 -6.77 56.93 16.79
C PRO A 58 -6.23 55.51 16.96
N ALA A 59 -6.62 54.87 18.07
CA ALA A 59 -6.18 53.51 18.40
C ALA A 59 -6.52 52.52 17.27
N PRO A 60 -5.63 51.58 16.93
CA PRO A 60 -5.91 50.56 15.94
C PRO A 60 -7.11 49.72 16.40
N ALA A 61 -8.06 49.48 15.48
CA ALA A 61 -9.18 48.59 15.73
C ALA A 61 -8.66 47.21 16.16
N PRO A 62 -9.32 46.53 17.12
CA PRO A 62 -8.89 45.22 17.56
C PRO A 62 -8.89 44.27 16.37
N ALA A 63 -7.75 43.58 16.16
CA ALA A 63 -7.66 42.50 15.18
C ALA A 63 -8.77 41.47 15.47
N PRO A 64 -9.40 40.89 14.42
CA PRO A 64 -10.41 39.85 14.64
C PRO A 64 -9.79 38.74 15.47
N ALA A 65 -10.42 38.44 16.60
CA ALA A 65 -9.99 37.36 17.47
C ALA A 65 -9.95 36.06 16.66
N GLN A 66 -8.75 35.48 16.52
CA GLN A 66 -8.64 34.07 16.13
C GLN A 66 -9.41 33.29 17.17
N ALA A 67 -10.53 32.68 16.76
CA ALA A 67 -11.27 31.77 17.61
C ALA A 67 -10.29 30.71 18.11
N ALA A 68 -10.03 30.70 19.41
CA ALA A 68 -9.18 29.69 20.01
C ALA A 68 -9.89 28.34 19.86
N THR A 69 -9.29 27.43 19.10
CA THR A 69 -9.75 26.03 18.99
C THR A 69 -9.86 25.46 20.39
N THR A 70 -11.04 25.00 20.80
CA THR A 70 -11.21 24.40 22.12
C THR A 70 -10.47 23.06 22.18
N SER A 71 -10.14 22.57 23.38
CA SER A 71 -9.53 21.25 23.54
C SER A 71 -10.42 20.12 22.97
N ALA A 72 -11.74 20.30 23.01
CA ALA A 72 -12.72 19.37 22.44
C ALA A 72 -12.68 19.38 20.90
N ASP A 73 -12.53 20.55 20.27
CA ASP A 73 -12.38 20.66 18.82
C ASP A 73 -11.06 20.02 18.37
N ALA A 74 -9.97 20.26 19.11
CA ALA A 74 -8.67 19.65 18.80
C ALA A 74 -8.71 18.12 18.89
N ALA A 75 -9.32 17.55 19.93
CA ALA A 75 -9.48 16.10 20.08
C ALA A 75 -10.35 15.49 18.96
N THR A 76 -11.37 16.22 18.50
CA THR A 76 -12.23 15.79 17.40
C THR A 76 -11.46 15.76 16.07
N LEU A 77 -10.65 16.78 15.79
CA LEU A 77 -9.81 16.83 14.59
C LEU A 77 -8.70 15.76 14.61
N GLU A 78 -8.09 15.52 15.77
CA GLU A 78 -7.11 14.44 15.94
C GLU A 78 -7.75 13.06 15.70
N ARG A 79 -8.95 12.85 16.24
CA ARG A 79 -9.72 11.64 15.97
C ARG A 79 -10.04 11.51 14.48
N GLY A 80 -10.45 12.59 13.81
CA GLY A 80 -10.69 12.57 12.37
C GLY A 80 -9.46 12.20 11.55
N ALA A 81 -8.28 12.71 11.92
CA ALA A 81 -7.00 12.35 11.30
C ALA A 81 -6.68 10.86 11.49
N TYR A 82 -6.92 10.34 12.70
CA TYR A 82 -6.73 8.92 13.01
C TYR A 82 -7.67 8.03 12.21
N ILE A 83 -8.96 8.37 12.13
CA ILE A 83 -9.94 7.62 11.34
C ILE A 83 -9.61 7.68 9.85
N ALA A 84 -9.16 8.82 9.31
CA ALA A 84 -8.70 8.90 7.91
C ALA A 84 -7.51 7.98 7.62
N THR A 85 -6.66 7.77 8.62
CA THR A 85 -5.50 6.86 8.53
C THR A 85 -5.95 5.40 8.61
N ALA A 86 -6.75 5.04 9.63
CA ALA A 86 -7.25 3.69 9.85
C ALA A 86 -8.20 3.21 8.72
N ALA A 87 -8.92 4.14 8.11
CA ALA A 87 -9.75 3.89 6.93
C ALA A 87 -8.98 3.95 5.60
N ASP A 88 -7.64 3.96 5.67
CA ASP A 88 -6.72 3.96 4.53
C ASP A 88 -7.05 4.97 3.40
N CYS A 89 -7.61 6.13 3.79
CA CYS A 89 -8.12 7.11 2.82
C CYS A 89 -7.01 7.61 1.90
N VAL A 90 -5.78 7.74 2.43
CA VAL A 90 -4.63 8.27 1.70
C VAL A 90 -4.13 7.30 0.63
N ALA A 91 -4.17 5.98 0.86
CA ALA A 91 -3.71 4.99 -0.11
C ALA A 91 -4.57 5.05 -1.37
N CYS A 92 -5.89 5.14 -1.23
CA CYS A 92 -6.79 5.17 -2.38
C CYS A 92 -6.89 6.56 -3.03
N HIS A 93 -6.90 7.63 -2.25
CA HIS A 93 -7.11 9.00 -2.75
C HIS A 93 -5.81 9.75 -3.06
N THR A 94 -4.70 9.04 -3.27
CA THR A 94 -3.42 9.64 -3.67
C THR A 94 -2.79 8.79 -4.77
N LYS A 95 -2.50 9.39 -5.93
CA LYS A 95 -1.70 8.71 -6.95
C LYS A 95 -0.22 8.61 -6.53
N PRO A 96 0.56 7.65 -7.05
CA PRO A 96 2.00 7.60 -6.82
C PRO A 96 2.69 8.93 -7.15
N GLY A 97 3.51 9.43 -6.21
CA GLY A 97 4.16 10.75 -6.31
C GLY A 97 3.21 11.95 -6.30
N GLY A 98 1.93 11.74 -5.99
CA GLY A 98 0.89 12.76 -5.95
C GLY A 98 0.81 13.53 -4.64
N ILE A 99 -0.09 14.52 -4.61
CA ILE A 99 -0.42 15.26 -3.39
C ILE A 99 -1.46 14.44 -2.61
N PRO A 100 -1.29 14.23 -1.29
CA PRO A 100 -2.23 13.48 -0.48
C PRO A 100 -3.68 13.90 -0.69
N TYR A 101 -4.58 12.94 -0.86
CA TYR A 101 -6.03 13.11 -1.01
C TYR A 101 -6.51 13.80 -2.28
N ALA A 102 -5.61 14.22 -3.18
CA ALA A 102 -5.96 14.91 -4.42
C ALA A 102 -6.51 13.96 -5.52
N GLY A 103 -6.61 12.66 -5.24
CA GLY A 103 -7.12 11.64 -6.16
C GLY A 103 -6.18 11.30 -7.30
N GLY A 104 -6.73 10.63 -8.31
CA GLY A 104 -6.03 10.25 -9.53
C GLY A 104 -5.30 8.91 -9.47
N LEU A 105 -5.49 8.13 -8.41
CA LEU A 105 -5.04 6.74 -8.39
C LEU A 105 -5.89 5.94 -9.38
N LYS A 106 -5.24 5.12 -10.21
CA LYS A 106 -5.88 4.22 -11.14
C LYS A 106 -6.00 2.85 -10.48
N ILE A 107 -7.23 2.38 -10.29
CA ILE A 107 -7.53 1.08 -9.72
C ILE A 107 -8.12 0.21 -10.83
N SER A 108 -7.35 -0.77 -11.28
CA SER A 108 -7.79 -1.68 -12.35
C SER A 108 -8.77 -2.71 -11.80
N THR A 109 -9.92 -2.82 -12.45
CA THR A 109 -10.96 -3.81 -12.12
C THR A 109 -11.31 -4.64 -13.34
N PRO A 110 -11.96 -5.81 -13.19
CA PRO A 110 -12.47 -6.58 -14.32
C PRO A 110 -13.44 -5.81 -15.23
N MET A 111 -14.05 -4.73 -14.73
CA MET A 111 -14.99 -3.89 -15.47
C MET A 111 -14.32 -2.68 -16.15
N GLY A 112 -13.02 -2.49 -15.94
CA GLY A 112 -12.24 -1.35 -16.40
C GLY A 112 -11.56 -0.58 -15.26
N ASP A 113 -10.80 0.45 -15.63
CA ASP A 113 -10.06 1.29 -14.68
C ASP A 113 -11.00 2.29 -13.97
N VAL A 114 -10.97 2.28 -12.65
CA VAL A 114 -11.62 3.29 -11.80
C VAL A 114 -10.57 4.30 -11.33
N ILE A 115 -10.89 5.59 -11.44
CA ILE A 115 -9.99 6.66 -11.01
C ILE A 115 -10.50 7.26 -9.70
N SER A 116 -9.63 7.31 -8.68
CA SER A 116 -9.99 7.89 -7.39
C SER A 116 -10.21 9.40 -7.47
N THR A 117 -11.19 9.89 -6.72
CA THR A 117 -11.59 11.31 -6.72
C THR A 117 -10.71 12.14 -5.79
N ASN A 118 -10.70 13.45 -6.01
CA ASN A 118 -10.14 14.39 -5.05
C ASN A 118 -11.09 14.53 -3.84
N ILE A 119 -10.59 14.29 -2.63
CA ILE A 119 -11.35 14.41 -1.37
C ILE A 119 -10.77 15.50 -0.45
N THR A 120 -9.94 16.38 -0.98
CA THR A 120 -9.53 17.61 -0.27
C THR A 120 -10.73 18.58 -0.15
N PRO A 121 -10.71 19.56 0.76
CA PRO A 121 -11.81 20.51 0.91
C PRO A 121 -11.85 21.59 -0.19
N ASP A 122 -11.26 21.33 -1.35
CA ASP A 122 -11.39 22.20 -2.53
C ASP A 122 -12.88 22.32 -2.92
N PRO A 123 -13.41 23.55 -3.08
CA PRO A 123 -14.84 23.77 -3.29
C PRO A 123 -15.36 23.36 -4.67
N GLU A 124 -14.48 23.27 -5.68
CA GLU A 124 -14.87 23.00 -7.07
C GLU A 124 -14.59 21.55 -7.46
N HIS A 125 -13.42 21.02 -7.11
CA HIS A 125 -12.93 19.72 -7.55
C HIS A 125 -12.89 18.67 -6.43
N GLY A 126 -13.01 19.10 -5.17
CA GLY A 126 -12.98 18.24 -4.00
C GLY A 126 -14.34 18.10 -3.30
N ILE A 127 -14.29 17.84 -1.99
CA ILE A 127 -15.48 17.74 -1.12
C ILE A 127 -15.79 19.06 -0.41
N GLY A 128 -15.18 20.18 -0.82
CA GLY A 128 -15.34 21.48 -0.16
C GLY A 128 -16.79 21.97 -0.09
N ALA A 129 -17.62 21.62 -1.08
CA ALA A 129 -19.03 21.99 -1.06
C ALA A 129 -19.90 21.09 -0.17
N TYR A 130 -19.45 19.87 0.15
CA TYR A 130 -20.27 18.86 0.84
C TYR A 130 -20.70 19.34 2.23
N THR A 131 -21.99 19.17 2.52
CA THR A 131 -22.51 19.15 3.88
C THR A 131 -22.08 17.86 4.58
N GLU A 132 -22.13 17.84 5.91
CA GLU A 132 -21.83 16.62 6.67
C GLU A 132 -22.76 15.45 6.28
N GLN A 133 -24.05 15.73 6.07
CA GLN A 133 -25.01 14.72 5.64
C GLN A 133 -24.66 14.15 4.25
N GLU A 134 -24.25 14.98 3.30
CA GLU A 134 -23.83 14.50 1.96
C GLU A 134 -22.50 13.73 2.04
N PHE A 135 -21.60 14.13 2.93
CA PHE A 135 -20.36 13.39 3.19
C PHE A 135 -20.68 11.99 3.74
N ASP A 136 -21.59 11.91 4.72
CA ASP A 136 -22.09 10.67 5.28
C ASP A 136 -22.73 9.75 4.21
N GLN A 137 -23.58 10.32 3.35
CA GLN A 137 -24.17 9.61 2.22
C GLN A 137 -23.12 9.04 1.26
N ALA A 138 -22.05 9.79 0.99
CA ALA A 138 -20.97 9.29 0.16
C ALA A 138 -20.18 8.17 0.86
N VAL A 139 -19.84 8.36 2.13
CA VAL A 139 -18.95 7.45 2.88
C VAL A 139 -19.64 6.15 3.24
N ARG A 140 -20.82 6.20 3.87
CA ARG A 140 -21.52 4.99 4.39
C ARG A 140 -22.53 4.41 3.42
N HIS A 141 -23.02 5.19 2.45
CA HIS A 141 -24.11 4.76 1.57
C HIS A 141 -23.72 4.68 0.09
N GLY A 142 -22.53 5.16 -0.27
CA GLY A 142 -22.05 5.13 -1.64
C GLY A 142 -22.83 6.08 -2.55
N VAL A 143 -23.38 7.18 -2.03
CA VAL A 143 -24.17 8.16 -2.79
C VAL A 143 -23.46 9.50 -2.79
N ARG A 144 -22.97 9.93 -3.94
CA ARG A 144 -22.30 11.24 -4.10
C ARG A 144 -23.30 12.39 -3.95
N ARG A 145 -22.77 13.59 -3.71
CA ARG A 145 -23.57 14.84 -3.66
C ARG A 145 -24.42 15.09 -4.91
N ASP A 146 -23.94 14.67 -6.09
CA ASP A 146 -24.68 14.77 -7.36
C ASP A 146 -25.75 13.68 -7.53
N GLY A 147 -25.97 12.83 -6.52
CA GLY A 147 -26.90 11.71 -6.52
C GLY A 147 -26.36 10.46 -7.22
N ALA A 148 -25.16 10.49 -7.81
CA ALA A 148 -24.58 9.34 -8.47
C ALA A 148 -24.07 8.30 -7.47
N TYR A 149 -24.36 7.03 -7.72
CA TYR A 149 -23.81 5.93 -6.92
C TYR A 149 -22.32 5.73 -7.18
N LEU A 150 -21.57 5.44 -6.11
CA LEU A 150 -20.17 5.03 -6.13
C LEU A 150 -20.05 3.57 -6.54
N TYR A 151 -18.97 3.26 -7.26
CA TYR A 151 -18.58 1.87 -7.49
C TYR A 151 -18.04 1.27 -6.19
N PRO A 152 -18.24 -0.04 -5.96
CA PRO A 152 -17.83 -0.72 -4.73
C PRO A 152 -16.31 -0.87 -4.55
N VAL A 153 -15.52 -0.31 -5.47
CA VAL A 153 -14.09 -0.07 -5.28
C VAL A 153 -13.84 0.85 -4.08
N MET A 154 -14.75 1.79 -3.83
CA MET A 154 -14.80 2.54 -2.58
C MET A 154 -15.58 1.68 -1.56
N PRO A 155 -14.99 1.28 -0.41
CA PRO A 155 -15.56 0.26 0.47
C PRO A 155 -16.67 0.78 1.38
N TYR A 156 -17.66 1.51 0.82
CA TYR A 156 -18.79 2.05 1.59
C TYR A 156 -19.64 0.97 2.29
N VAL A 157 -19.62 -0.27 1.79
CA VAL A 157 -20.31 -1.39 2.47
C VAL A 157 -19.68 -1.71 3.82
N SER A 158 -18.36 -1.54 3.94
CA SER A 158 -17.59 -1.69 5.17
C SER A 158 -17.72 -0.43 6.03
N TYR A 159 -17.55 0.75 5.42
CA TYR A 159 -17.70 2.03 6.11
C TYR A 159 -19.10 2.27 6.66
N ALA A 160 -20.14 1.58 6.16
CA ALA A 160 -21.46 1.58 6.77
C ALA A 160 -21.43 1.22 8.28
N GLY A 161 -20.41 0.49 8.73
CA GLY A 161 -20.16 0.20 10.14
C GLY A 161 -19.62 1.37 10.98
N MET A 162 -19.15 2.45 10.36
CA MET A 162 -18.62 3.64 11.06
C MET A 162 -19.64 4.27 12.00
N THR A 163 -19.18 4.66 13.18
CA THR A 163 -20.00 5.40 14.15
C THR A 163 -20.26 6.82 13.67
N ASP A 164 -21.40 7.42 14.07
CA ASP A 164 -21.71 8.81 13.71
C ASP A 164 -20.63 9.79 14.22
N GLN A 165 -20.06 9.51 15.39
CA GLN A 165 -18.96 10.32 15.94
C GLN A 165 -17.71 10.27 15.06
N ASP A 166 -17.40 9.12 14.46
CA ASP A 166 -16.24 8.96 13.58
C ASP A 166 -16.46 9.63 12.23
N VAL A 167 -17.67 9.51 11.67
CA VAL A 167 -18.03 10.23 10.43
C VAL A 167 -17.97 11.75 10.65
N HIS A 168 -18.49 12.24 11.78
CA HIS A 168 -18.43 13.66 12.13
C HIS A 168 -16.98 14.16 12.28
N ALA A 169 -16.16 13.43 13.05
CA ALA A 169 -14.76 13.77 13.25
C ALA A 169 -13.97 13.77 11.93
N LEU A 170 -14.20 12.76 11.09
CA LEU A 170 -13.59 12.64 9.77
C LEU A 170 -13.98 13.80 8.86
N TYR A 171 -15.28 14.15 8.81
CA TYR A 171 -15.77 15.30 8.05
C TYR A 171 -15.10 16.60 8.49
N LEU A 172 -15.09 16.90 9.79
CA LEU A 172 -14.47 18.11 10.32
C LEU A 172 -12.97 18.16 10.03
N TRP A 173 -12.27 17.04 10.12
CA TRP A 173 -10.85 16.98 9.81
C TRP A 173 -10.56 17.27 8.34
N PHE A 174 -11.29 16.65 7.41
CA PHE A 174 -11.15 16.97 5.98
C PHE A 174 -11.48 18.44 5.69
N LYS A 175 -12.52 18.98 6.30
CA LYS A 175 -12.98 20.36 6.07
C LYS A 175 -12.02 21.41 6.61
N ASN A 176 -11.37 21.16 7.73
CA ASN A 176 -10.65 22.18 8.49
C ASN A 176 -9.14 21.97 8.57
N SER A 177 -8.64 20.74 8.36
CA SER A 177 -7.22 20.41 8.55
C SER A 177 -6.51 19.97 7.27
N VAL A 178 -7.23 19.38 6.31
CA VAL A 178 -6.64 19.00 5.01
C VAL A 178 -6.50 20.23 4.12
N LYS A 179 -5.36 20.36 3.44
CA LYS A 179 -5.12 21.47 2.51
C LYS A 179 -6.02 21.30 1.26
N PRO A 180 -6.74 22.35 0.81
CA PRO A 180 -7.50 22.29 -0.43
C PRO A 180 -6.54 22.23 -1.61
N ILE A 181 -6.77 21.29 -2.53
CA ILE A 181 -5.97 21.13 -3.73
C ILE A 181 -6.90 21.19 -4.94
N ALA A 182 -6.74 22.21 -5.78
CA ALA A 182 -7.51 22.40 -7.00
C ALA A 182 -7.01 21.48 -8.12
N THR A 183 -7.20 20.16 -7.96
CA THR A 183 -6.90 19.14 -8.96
C THR A 183 -8.17 18.39 -9.33
N GLN A 184 -8.39 18.21 -10.63
CA GLN A 184 -9.47 17.39 -11.16
C GLN A 184 -8.89 16.10 -11.76
N PRO A 185 -8.97 14.97 -11.04
CA PRO A 185 -8.66 13.66 -11.62
C PRO A 185 -9.54 13.38 -12.85
N LYS A 186 -9.03 12.57 -13.77
CA LYS A 186 -9.82 12.10 -14.91
C LYS A 186 -11.06 11.37 -14.42
N PRO A 187 -12.22 11.54 -15.07
CA PRO A 187 -13.40 10.77 -14.72
C PRO A 187 -13.17 9.28 -15.01
N THR A 188 -13.87 8.44 -14.26
CA THR A 188 -13.92 6.99 -14.53
C THR A 188 -14.78 6.74 -15.78
N GLU A 189 -14.19 6.11 -16.80
CA GLU A 189 -14.85 5.74 -18.05
C GLU A 189 -14.92 4.21 -18.18
N LEU A 190 -15.99 3.61 -17.65
CA LEU A 190 -16.23 2.17 -17.82
C LEU A 190 -17.00 1.89 -19.11
N SER A 191 -16.85 0.69 -19.65
CA SER A 191 -17.63 0.23 -20.81
C SER A 191 -19.01 -0.28 -20.40
N PHE A 192 -19.95 -0.36 -21.34
CA PHE A 192 -21.25 -0.97 -21.11
C PHE A 192 -21.10 -2.45 -20.72
N PRO A 193 -21.85 -2.97 -19.71
CA PRO A 193 -22.91 -2.31 -18.95
C PRO A 193 -22.44 -1.60 -17.66
N ALA A 194 -21.16 -1.68 -17.30
CA ALA A 194 -20.63 -1.14 -16.05
C ALA A 194 -20.72 0.39 -15.94
N ASN A 195 -20.87 1.11 -17.06
CA ASN A 195 -21.15 2.54 -17.08
C ASN A 195 -22.55 2.92 -16.55
N MET A 196 -23.48 1.96 -16.44
CA MET A 196 -24.84 2.22 -15.96
C MET A 196 -24.88 2.32 -14.44
N ARG A 197 -24.68 3.52 -13.90
CA ARG A 197 -24.69 3.77 -12.45
C ARG A 197 -26.01 3.40 -11.76
N SER A 198 -27.14 3.36 -12.47
CA SER A 198 -28.41 2.88 -11.92
C SER A 198 -28.39 1.39 -11.54
N ALA A 199 -27.55 0.57 -12.20
CA ALA A 199 -27.34 -0.82 -11.82
C ALA A 199 -26.71 -0.93 -10.42
N MET A 200 -25.93 0.07 -10.00
CA MET A 200 -25.37 0.14 -8.64
C MET A 200 -26.45 0.40 -7.59
N ALA A 201 -27.57 1.05 -7.94
CA ALA A 201 -28.70 1.21 -7.01
C ALA A 201 -29.30 -0.16 -6.64
N ALA A 202 -29.48 -1.04 -7.63
CA ALA A 202 -29.95 -2.40 -7.41
C ALA A 202 -28.93 -3.24 -6.64
N TRP A 203 -27.64 -3.10 -6.97
CA TRP A 203 -26.55 -3.75 -6.23
C TRP A 203 -26.52 -3.33 -4.76
N ASN A 204 -26.66 -2.03 -4.49
CA ASN A 204 -26.71 -1.45 -3.14
C ASN A 204 -27.84 -2.00 -2.27
N PHE A 205 -28.94 -2.42 -2.91
CA PHE A 205 -30.10 -2.99 -2.23
C PHE A 205 -29.88 -4.46 -1.82
N VAL A 206 -29.11 -5.22 -2.61
CA VAL A 206 -28.91 -6.66 -2.39
C VAL A 206 -27.58 -7.01 -1.70
N THR A 207 -26.62 -6.08 -1.69
CA THR A 207 -25.32 -6.30 -1.04
C THR A 207 -25.44 -6.24 0.47
N THR A 208 -24.66 -7.06 1.18
CA THR A 208 -24.58 -6.98 2.64
C THR A 208 -23.71 -5.80 3.04
N LYS A 209 -24.19 -5.00 3.98
CA LYS A 209 -23.47 -3.86 4.55
C LYS A 209 -23.19 -4.12 6.01
N GLU A 210 -22.02 -3.69 6.47
CA GLU A 210 -21.75 -3.63 7.89
C GLU A 210 -22.79 -2.78 8.60
N GLN A 211 -23.16 -3.22 9.79
CA GLN A 211 -24.08 -2.48 10.63
C GLN A 211 -23.30 -1.45 11.43
N PRO A 212 -23.80 -0.20 11.56
CA PRO A 212 -23.17 0.80 12.39
C PRO A 212 -22.86 0.24 13.77
N GLU A 213 -21.61 0.38 14.21
CA GLU A 213 -21.20 -0.03 15.54
C GLU A 213 -21.94 0.86 16.55
N THR A 214 -22.73 0.24 17.42
CA THR A 214 -23.57 0.94 18.41
C THR A 214 -23.22 0.43 19.79
N GLY A 215 -22.96 1.36 20.71
CA GLY A 215 -22.80 1.02 22.12
C GLY A 215 -21.90 1.99 22.88
N ASP A 216 -21.98 1.87 24.19
CA ASP A 216 -21.45 2.84 25.15
C ASP A 216 -19.91 2.90 25.11
N SER A 217 -19.35 4.10 24.97
CA SER A 217 -17.91 4.35 24.96
C SER A 217 -17.29 4.36 26.36
N ALA A 218 -18.12 4.20 27.40
CA ALA A 218 -17.73 4.27 28.80
C ALA A 218 -16.70 3.19 29.22
N THR A 219 -16.66 2.03 28.53
CA THR A 219 -15.67 0.98 28.78
C THR A 219 -15.10 0.41 27.49
N TYR A 220 -13.78 0.33 27.40
CA TYR A 220 -13.09 -0.26 26.27
C TYR A 220 -13.19 -1.79 26.30
N ASP A 221 -13.79 -2.37 25.26
CA ASP A 221 -13.79 -3.82 25.00
C ASP A 221 -12.88 -4.11 23.77
N PRO A 222 -11.75 -4.82 23.95
CA PRO A 222 -10.84 -5.17 22.86
C PRO A 222 -11.52 -5.94 21.72
N MET A 223 -12.47 -6.82 22.02
CA MET A 223 -13.11 -7.64 20.99
C MET A 223 -14.06 -6.84 20.12
N ARG A 224 -14.88 -5.99 20.75
CA ARG A 224 -15.76 -5.06 20.06
C ARG A 224 -14.97 -4.04 19.25
N ARG A 225 -13.89 -3.48 19.83
CA ARG A 225 -12.99 -2.55 19.12
C ARG A 225 -12.29 -3.22 17.93
N GLY A 226 -11.81 -4.44 18.13
CA GLY A 226 -11.16 -5.25 17.10
C GLY A 226 -12.09 -5.52 15.94
N ARG A 227 -13.33 -5.96 16.21
CA ARG A 227 -14.37 -6.13 15.19
C ARG A 227 -14.56 -4.84 14.40
N TYR A 228 -14.79 -3.72 15.08
CA TYR A 228 -15.01 -2.43 14.44
C TYR A 228 -13.84 -2.01 13.53
N LEU A 229 -12.60 -2.15 14.00
CA LEU A 229 -11.42 -1.85 13.21
C LEU A 229 -11.32 -2.79 12.00
N THR A 230 -11.43 -4.10 12.20
CA THR A 230 -11.28 -5.10 11.14
C THR A 230 -12.38 -5.00 10.07
N THR A 231 -13.65 -4.79 10.46
CA THR A 231 -14.77 -4.82 9.52
C THR A 231 -15.09 -3.46 8.92
N ALA A 232 -15.00 -2.38 9.69
CA ALA A 232 -15.44 -1.05 9.23
C ALA A 232 -14.28 -0.15 8.78
N LEU A 233 -13.24 -0.01 9.59
CA LEU A 233 -12.14 0.94 9.31
C LEU A 233 -11.07 0.32 8.40
N GLU A 234 -10.40 -0.74 8.79
CA GLU A 234 -9.36 -1.41 7.98
C GLU A 234 -9.94 -2.30 6.88
N HIS A 235 -11.26 -2.56 6.93
CA HIS A 235 -12.03 -3.28 5.90
C HIS A 235 -11.32 -4.55 5.38
N CYS A 236 -10.78 -5.36 6.29
CA CYS A 236 -9.97 -6.53 5.95
C CYS A 236 -10.74 -7.50 5.03
N GLY A 237 -12.06 -7.60 5.21
CA GLY A 237 -12.94 -8.42 4.38
C GLY A 237 -12.94 -8.04 2.89
N THR A 238 -12.68 -6.77 2.57
CA THR A 238 -12.64 -6.30 1.18
C THR A 238 -11.53 -6.97 0.38
N CYS A 239 -10.43 -7.37 1.02
CA CYS A 239 -9.36 -8.13 0.36
C CYS A 239 -9.45 -9.63 0.69
N HIS A 240 -9.68 -9.98 1.95
CA HIS A 240 -9.53 -11.35 2.45
C HIS A 240 -10.82 -12.19 2.42
N THR A 241 -11.95 -11.68 1.93
CA THR A 241 -13.21 -12.45 1.82
C THR A 241 -13.54 -12.74 0.34
N PRO A 242 -13.83 -13.99 -0.04
CA PRO A 242 -14.21 -14.30 -1.41
C PRO A 242 -15.56 -13.67 -1.75
N ARG A 243 -15.75 -13.34 -3.04
CA ARG A 243 -16.98 -12.71 -3.54
C ARG A 243 -17.86 -13.69 -4.31
N ASN A 244 -19.16 -13.44 -4.29
CA ASN A 244 -20.12 -14.15 -5.14
C ASN A 244 -20.14 -13.57 -6.57
N PHE A 245 -20.95 -14.13 -7.46
CA PHE A 245 -21.05 -13.69 -8.85
C PHE A 245 -21.54 -12.23 -9.01
N MET A 246 -22.16 -11.66 -7.98
CA MET A 246 -22.57 -10.26 -7.93
C MET A 246 -21.48 -9.36 -7.35
N LEU A 247 -20.26 -9.86 -7.11
CA LEU A 247 -19.15 -9.14 -6.48
C LEU A 247 -19.42 -8.69 -5.03
N SER A 248 -20.40 -9.29 -4.35
CA SER A 248 -20.65 -9.08 -2.91
C SER A 248 -19.88 -10.13 -2.09
N GLU A 249 -19.39 -9.74 -0.92
CA GLU A 249 -18.62 -10.60 -0.02
C GLU A 249 -19.45 -11.78 0.50
N LYS A 250 -18.86 -12.98 0.48
CA LYS A 250 -19.45 -14.19 1.07
C LYS A 250 -19.22 -14.18 2.57
N GLN A 251 -20.21 -13.70 3.32
CA GLN A 251 -20.12 -13.55 4.78
C GLN A 251 -19.87 -14.86 5.53
N ASP A 252 -20.30 -15.99 4.96
CA ASP A 252 -20.02 -17.34 5.48
C ASP A 252 -18.57 -17.80 5.24
N HIS A 253 -17.77 -17.03 4.52
CA HIS A 253 -16.34 -17.25 4.26
C HIS A 253 -15.50 -16.01 4.65
N PHE A 254 -15.97 -15.23 5.64
CA PHE A 254 -15.29 -14.03 6.09
C PHE A 254 -13.81 -14.29 6.41
N LEU A 255 -12.90 -13.55 5.78
CA LEU A 255 -11.44 -13.66 5.89
C LEU A 255 -10.81 -14.99 5.43
N ALA A 256 -11.55 -15.83 4.69
CA ALA A 256 -11.08 -17.13 4.20
C ALA A 256 -10.08 -17.07 3.02
N GLY A 257 -9.71 -15.87 2.56
CA GLY A 257 -8.82 -15.63 1.42
C GLY A 257 -9.56 -15.43 0.10
N ALA A 258 -8.97 -14.63 -0.79
CA ALA A 258 -9.56 -14.33 -2.10
C ALA A 258 -8.51 -13.90 -3.13
N SER A 259 -8.80 -14.17 -4.41
CA SER A 259 -8.05 -13.59 -5.51
C SER A 259 -8.42 -12.12 -5.70
N LEU A 260 -7.40 -11.28 -5.88
CA LEU A 260 -7.48 -9.86 -6.25
C LEU A 260 -7.05 -9.65 -7.71
N GLY A 261 -7.22 -10.67 -8.56
CA GLY A 261 -6.66 -10.70 -9.90
C GLY A 261 -5.23 -11.22 -9.87
N ALA A 262 -4.25 -10.33 -10.01
CA ALA A 262 -2.83 -10.70 -10.05
C ALA A 262 -2.25 -11.01 -8.66
N TRP A 263 -2.83 -10.45 -7.60
CA TRP A 263 -2.45 -10.76 -6.22
C TRP A 263 -3.49 -11.68 -5.58
N TYR A 264 -3.08 -12.42 -4.56
CA TYR A 264 -3.96 -13.25 -3.74
C TYR A 264 -3.88 -12.80 -2.28
N ALA A 265 -5.02 -12.40 -1.71
CA ALA A 265 -5.14 -12.12 -0.28
C ALA A 265 -5.31 -13.46 0.46
N PRO A 266 -4.36 -13.86 1.33
CA PRO A 266 -4.39 -15.17 1.96
C PRO A 266 -5.56 -15.33 2.94
N ASN A 267 -5.89 -16.56 3.28
CA ASN A 267 -6.75 -16.85 4.42
C ASN A 267 -6.05 -16.37 5.72
N VAL A 268 -6.76 -15.56 6.51
CA VAL A 268 -6.27 -15.00 7.79
C VAL A 268 -7.17 -15.40 8.97
N THR A 269 -8.00 -16.42 8.79
CA THR A 269 -8.78 -17.01 9.89
C THR A 269 -7.89 -17.79 10.86
N SER A 270 -8.48 -18.23 11.98
CA SER A 270 -7.82 -19.05 13.00
C SER A 270 -7.47 -20.49 12.58
N SER A 271 -7.62 -20.85 11.30
CA SER A 271 -7.17 -22.16 10.78
C SER A 271 -5.66 -22.33 10.98
N LYS A 272 -5.25 -23.48 11.51
CA LYS A 272 -3.85 -23.84 11.77
C LYS A 272 -3.14 -24.44 10.55
N THR A 273 -3.83 -24.51 9.42
CA THR A 273 -3.38 -25.23 8.23
C THR A 273 -3.47 -24.33 7.00
N SER A 274 -4.57 -23.63 6.83
CA SER A 274 -4.78 -22.71 5.70
C SER A 274 -4.68 -21.23 6.13
N GLY A 275 -4.99 -20.94 7.40
CA GLY A 275 -5.02 -19.59 7.96
C GLY A 275 -3.73 -19.18 8.68
N ILE A 276 -3.89 -18.28 9.66
CA ILE A 276 -2.80 -17.77 10.52
C ILE A 276 -2.93 -18.29 11.96
N GLY A 277 -3.66 -19.38 12.19
CA GLY A 277 -3.91 -19.92 13.54
C GLY A 277 -2.68 -20.44 14.28
N THR A 278 -1.51 -20.46 13.64
CA THR A 278 -0.21 -20.73 14.26
C THR A 278 0.50 -19.47 14.75
N TRP A 279 0.06 -18.28 14.32
CA TRP A 279 0.63 -17.00 14.73
C TRP A 279 0.11 -16.62 16.11
N SER A 280 0.98 -16.07 16.96
CA SER A 280 0.54 -15.46 18.20
C SER A 280 -0.09 -14.09 17.96
N GLU A 281 -0.73 -13.54 18.99
CA GLU A 281 -1.22 -12.15 18.95
C GLU A 281 -0.09 -11.17 18.66
N ASP A 282 1.05 -11.33 19.35
CA ASP A 282 2.23 -10.48 19.17
C ASP A 282 2.82 -10.58 17.76
N ASP A 283 2.77 -11.77 17.14
CA ASP A 283 3.22 -11.98 15.76
C ASP A 283 2.35 -11.18 14.78
N LEU A 284 1.03 -11.25 14.93
CA LEU A 284 0.11 -10.49 14.09
C LEU A 284 0.25 -8.98 14.33
N VAL A 285 0.42 -8.55 15.57
CA VAL A 285 0.71 -7.13 15.90
C VAL A 285 2.02 -6.68 15.26
N ALA A 286 3.09 -7.48 15.31
CA ALA A 286 4.37 -7.17 14.69
C ALA A 286 4.24 -7.05 13.17
N TYR A 287 3.50 -7.98 12.54
CA TYR A 287 3.23 -7.94 11.10
C TYR A 287 2.41 -6.70 10.70
N LEU A 288 1.33 -6.38 11.40
CA LEU A 288 0.52 -5.20 11.08
C LEU A 288 1.28 -3.88 11.32
N ARG A 289 2.17 -3.86 12.31
CA ARG A 289 2.98 -2.67 12.63
C ARG A 289 4.08 -2.40 11.61
N THR A 290 4.73 -3.45 11.11
CA THR A 290 5.99 -3.32 10.36
C THR A 290 5.90 -3.90 8.94
N GLY A 291 4.91 -4.74 8.67
CA GLY A 291 4.79 -5.56 7.48
C GLY A 291 5.86 -6.65 7.39
N CYS A 292 6.60 -6.93 8.47
CA CYS A 292 7.64 -7.94 8.53
C CYS A 292 7.41 -8.84 9.75
N LEU A 293 7.38 -10.15 9.54
CA LEU A 293 7.34 -11.13 10.60
C LEU A 293 8.35 -12.23 10.29
N LYS A 294 9.43 -12.27 11.08
CA LYS A 294 10.57 -13.15 10.86
C LYS A 294 10.16 -14.62 10.89
N GLY A 295 10.52 -15.36 9.84
CA GLY A 295 10.18 -16.78 9.73
C GLY A 295 8.71 -17.04 9.45
N HIS A 296 7.97 -16.01 9.03
CA HIS A 296 6.56 -16.12 8.69
C HIS A 296 6.23 -15.40 7.38
N ALA A 297 6.31 -14.07 7.34
CA ALA A 297 5.76 -13.30 6.22
C ALA A 297 6.38 -11.92 6.04
N GLN A 298 6.29 -11.41 4.81
CA GLN A 298 6.65 -10.05 4.44
C GLN A 298 5.53 -9.44 3.58
N ALA A 299 5.04 -8.27 3.98
CA ALA A 299 4.03 -7.53 3.24
C ALA A 299 4.63 -6.93 1.95
N ALA A 300 3.95 -7.16 0.84
CA ALA A 300 4.23 -6.63 -0.48
C ALA A 300 2.91 -6.34 -1.20
N GLY A 301 2.97 -5.67 -2.36
CA GLY A 301 1.79 -5.34 -3.14
C GLY A 301 0.72 -4.60 -2.32
N PRO A 302 -0.58 -4.92 -2.51
CA PRO A 302 -1.68 -4.24 -1.80
C PRO A 302 -1.60 -4.32 -0.27
N MET A 303 -1.13 -5.44 0.30
CA MET A 303 -0.96 -5.54 1.76
C MET A 303 0.20 -4.66 2.25
N GLY A 304 1.24 -4.51 1.43
CA GLY A 304 2.34 -3.59 1.71
C GLY A 304 1.86 -2.13 1.80
N GLU A 305 0.99 -1.72 0.88
CA GLU A 305 0.35 -0.39 0.88
C GLU A 305 -0.53 -0.19 2.12
N ALA A 306 -1.38 -1.17 2.45
CA ALA A 306 -2.22 -1.11 3.65
C ALA A 306 -1.38 -0.97 4.94
N VAL A 307 -0.24 -1.65 5.03
CA VAL A 307 0.69 -1.48 6.15
C VAL A 307 1.32 -0.08 6.16
N GLU A 308 1.88 0.35 5.04
CA GLU A 308 2.59 1.64 4.94
C GLU A 308 1.66 2.84 5.21
N HIS A 309 0.44 2.77 4.70
CA HIS A 309 -0.49 3.89 4.70
C HIS A 309 -1.45 3.87 5.89
N SER A 310 -1.80 2.71 6.44
CA SER A 310 -2.72 2.54 7.57
C SER A 310 -2.08 1.83 8.78
N THR A 311 -1.97 0.49 8.78
CA THR A 311 -1.85 -0.29 10.03
C THR A 311 -0.58 0.02 10.82
N SER A 312 0.52 0.39 10.16
CA SER A 312 1.77 0.80 10.83
C SER A 312 1.65 2.07 11.67
N LYS A 313 0.57 2.85 11.48
CA LYS A 313 0.30 4.11 12.16
C LYS A 313 -0.78 3.99 13.24
N LEU A 314 -1.38 2.83 13.40
CA LEU A 314 -2.37 2.59 14.45
C LEU A 314 -1.73 2.58 15.83
N THR A 315 -2.56 2.85 16.84
CA THR A 315 -2.12 2.70 18.23
C THR A 315 -1.87 1.24 18.55
N ASP A 316 -0.92 0.99 19.46
CA ASP A 316 -0.63 -0.35 19.97
C ASP A 316 -1.89 -1.08 20.46
N LYS A 317 -2.71 -0.37 21.21
CA LYS A 317 -3.99 -0.85 21.73
C LYS A 317 -4.95 -1.32 20.63
N ASP A 318 -5.01 -0.60 19.51
CA ASP A 318 -5.88 -0.96 18.38
C ASP A 318 -5.31 -2.11 17.56
N LEU A 319 -3.98 -2.23 17.43
CA LEU A 319 -3.34 -3.40 16.82
C LEU A 319 -3.63 -4.68 17.61
N HIS A 320 -3.51 -4.63 18.93
CA HIS A 320 -3.88 -5.75 19.81
C HIS A 320 -5.37 -6.09 19.71
N ALA A 321 -6.26 -5.09 19.59
CA ALA A 321 -7.68 -5.32 19.39
C ALA A 321 -7.98 -6.04 18.08
N ILE A 322 -7.37 -5.59 16.97
CA ILE A 322 -7.47 -6.25 15.67
C ILE A 322 -7.01 -7.70 15.79
N ALA A 323 -5.84 -7.93 16.40
CA ALA A 323 -5.29 -9.28 16.54
C ALA A 323 -6.19 -10.19 17.39
N ALA A 324 -6.71 -9.69 18.52
CA ALA A 324 -7.64 -10.41 19.38
C ALA A 324 -8.92 -10.83 18.64
N TYR A 325 -9.45 -9.97 17.76
CA TYR A 325 -10.63 -10.27 16.96
C TYR A 325 -10.34 -11.25 15.82
N VAL A 326 -9.32 -10.97 14.99
CA VAL A 326 -8.98 -11.79 13.81
C VAL A 326 -8.65 -13.23 14.20
N LEU A 327 -7.89 -13.43 15.29
CA LEU A 327 -7.55 -14.77 15.78
C LEU A 327 -8.74 -15.54 16.39
N GLN A 328 -9.90 -14.89 16.57
CA GLN A 328 -11.15 -15.53 16.99
C GLN A 328 -12.14 -15.74 15.84
N VAL A 329 -11.86 -15.23 14.65
CA VAL A 329 -12.68 -15.51 13.47
C VAL A 329 -12.68 -17.03 13.22
N PRO A 330 -13.86 -17.66 13.03
CA PRO A 330 -13.95 -19.11 12.84
C PRO A 330 -12.98 -19.60 11.77
N ALA A 331 -12.27 -20.69 12.08
CA ALA A 331 -11.33 -21.30 11.17
C ALA A 331 -12.02 -21.70 9.86
N MET A 332 -11.45 -21.28 8.74
CA MET A 332 -11.85 -21.70 7.40
C MET A 332 -10.71 -22.51 6.81
N GLU A 333 -11.01 -23.71 6.34
CA GLU A 333 -10.05 -24.55 5.64
C GLU A 333 -10.07 -24.24 4.14
N ASP A 334 -8.93 -24.42 3.50
CA ASP A 334 -8.73 -24.25 2.07
C ASP A 334 -8.45 -25.59 1.41
N ASP A 335 -8.98 -25.79 0.20
CA ASP A 335 -8.84 -27.03 -0.55
C ASP A 335 -7.42 -27.27 -1.08
N LEU A 336 -6.60 -26.22 -1.21
CA LEU A 336 -5.21 -26.33 -1.69
C LEU A 336 -4.22 -26.32 -0.53
N GLU A 337 -4.50 -25.57 0.54
CA GLU A 337 -3.56 -25.37 1.65
C GLU A 337 -3.94 -26.19 2.88
N HIS A 338 -3.18 -27.25 3.15
CA HIS A 338 -3.41 -28.16 4.29
C HIS A 338 -2.27 -28.16 5.33
N LYS A 339 -1.33 -27.22 5.21
CA LYS A 339 -0.18 -27.07 6.09
C LYS A 339 0.22 -25.58 6.12
N PRO A 340 0.61 -25.00 7.27
CA PRO A 340 1.02 -23.61 7.35
C PRO A 340 2.06 -23.26 6.30
N ARG A 341 1.80 -22.21 5.52
CA ARG A 341 2.68 -21.79 4.41
C ARG A 341 4.10 -21.42 4.88
N ASP A 342 4.21 -20.91 6.09
CA ASP A 342 5.48 -20.57 6.76
C ASP A 342 6.19 -21.76 7.43
N SER A 343 5.67 -22.98 7.29
CA SER A 343 6.32 -24.19 7.83
C SER A 343 7.14 -24.98 6.80
N PHE A 344 7.25 -24.45 5.58
CA PHE A 344 7.93 -25.10 4.47
C PHE A 344 9.39 -24.67 4.32
N GLY A 345 10.17 -25.54 3.67
CA GLY A 345 11.58 -25.32 3.38
C GLY A 345 12.52 -25.43 4.58
N ALA A 346 13.80 -25.38 4.26
CA ALA A 346 14.91 -25.23 5.19
C ALA A 346 16.05 -24.50 4.47
N ALA A 347 17.04 -24.04 5.23
CA ALA A 347 18.27 -23.54 4.65
C ALA A 347 18.95 -24.65 3.83
N GLN A 348 19.46 -24.30 2.65
CA GLN A 348 20.20 -25.24 1.81
C GLN A 348 21.66 -25.34 2.26
N ASP A 349 22.17 -26.57 2.40
CA ASP A 349 23.59 -26.84 2.66
C ASP A 349 24.37 -26.67 1.34
N THR A 350 24.89 -25.45 1.10
CA THR A 350 25.63 -25.05 -0.12
C THR A 350 24.97 -25.49 -1.43
N PRO A 351 24.20 -24.62 -2.12
CA PRO A 351 23.67 -24.95 -3.43
C PRO A 351 24.84 -25.25 -4.36
N ASP A 352 24.97 -26.51 -4.75
CA ASP A 352 26.07 -26.95 -5.59
C ASP A 352 25.79 -26.57 -7.06
N LEU A 353 25.86 -25.26 -7.33
CA LEU A 353 25.71 -24.70 -8.67
C LEU A 353 27.00 -24.78 -9.48
N ARG A 354 28.12 -25.13 -8.82
CA ARG A 354 29.47 -25.12 -9.40
C ARG A 354 29.95 -26.50 -9.84
N THR A 355 29.22 -27.59 -9.59
CA THR A 355 29.56 -28.93 -10.11
C THR A 355 28.99 -29.24 -11.49
N LYS A 356 28.17 -28.36 -12.07
CA LYS A 356 27.81 -28.46 -13.49
C LYS A 356 28.99 -27.98 -14.34
N GLU A 357 29.20 -28.64 -15.49
CA GLU A 357 30.21 -28.25 -16.48
C GLU A 357 30.07 -26.76 -16.83
N PRO A 358 31.15 -25.96 -16.82
CA PRO A 358 31.09 -24.54 -17.15
C PRO A 358 30.50 -24.33 -18.56
N THR A 359 29.33 -23.72 -18.64
CA THR A 359 28.74 -23.28 -19.92
C THR A 359 29.43 -22.00 -20.39
N ARG A 360 29.87 -21.99 -21.65
CA ARG A 360 30.53 -20.84 -22.29
C ARG A 360 29.49 -19.71 -22.50
N ILE A 361 29.86 -18.47 -22.16
CA ILE A 361 28.99 -17.26 -22.13
C ILE A 361 28.38 -16.89 -23.51
N ASP A 362 28.85 -17.49 -24.58
CA ASP A 362 28.35 -17.26 -25.94
C ASP A 362 27.13 -18.14 -26.29
N ASP A 363 26.75 -19.08 -25.44
CA ASP A 363 25.42 -19.70 -25.44
C ASP A 363 24.48 -18.87 -24.56
N LEU A 364 23.78 -17.92 -25.18
CA LEU A 364 22.74 -17.09 -24.54
C LEU A 364 21.42 -17.84 -24.37
N SER A 365 21.43 -19.18 -24.32
CA SER A 365 20.22 -19.95 -23.99
C SER A 365 19.69 -19.54 -22.62
N GLU A 366 18.36 -19.62 -22.47
CA GLU A 366 17.70 -19.24 -21.22
C GLU A 366 18.26 -20.03 -20.04
N MET A 367 18.74 -19.30 -19.03
CA MET A 367 19.30 -19.88 -17.82
C MET A 367 18.28 -20.77 -17.09
N ASP A 368 18.76 -21.78 -16.37
CA ASP A 368 17.90 -22.57 -15.48
C ASP A 368 17.62 -21.78 -14.17
N GLY A 369 16.59 -22.19 -13.43
CA GLY A 369 16.16 -21.50 -12.19
C GLY A 369 17.29 -21.27 -11.18
N PRO A 370 18.12 -22.29 -10.87
CA PRO A 370 19.26 -22.13 -9.95
C PRO A 370 20.28 -21.09 -10.41
N HIS A 371 20.65 -21.03 -11.69
CA HIS A 371 21.58 -20.02 -12.19
C HIS A 371 20.95 -18.62 -12.20
N ILE A 372 19.66 -18.50 -12.50
CA ILE A 372 18.93 -17.23 -12.40
C ILE A 372 18.97 -16.73 -10.95
N TYR A 373 18.72 -17.62 -9.97
CA TYR A 373 18.77 -17.30 -8.55
C TYR A 373 20.16 -16.82 -8.11
N ASP A 374 21.22 -17.54 -8.52
CA ASP A 374 22.59 -17.16 -8.17
C ASP A 374 22.94 -15.78 -8.72
N ALA A 375 22.60 -15.52 -9.99
CA ALA A 375 22.92 -14.28 -10.67
C ALA A 375 22.13 -13.06 -10.18
N ASN A 376 20.87 -13.24 -9.74
CA ASN A 376 19.95 -12.12 -9.49
C ASN A 376 19.47 -12.00 -8.03
N CYS A 377 19.47 -13.08 -7.26
CA CYS A 377 18.77 -13.14 -5.97
C CYS A 377 19.71 -13.43 -4.78
N SER A 378 20.73 -14.27 -5.00
CA SER A 378 21.57 -14.83 -3.94
C SER A 378 22.36 -13.78 -3.14
N ALA A 379 22.69 -12.63 -3.75
CA ALA A 379 23.40 -11.55 -3.09
C ALA A 379 22.62 -10.94 -1.91
N CYS A 380 21.28 -10.96 -1.98
CA CYS A 380 20.40 -10.44 -0.93
C CYS A 380 19.78 -11.57 -0.10
N HIS A 381 19.24 -12.60 -0.76
CA HIS A 381 18.57 -13.71 -0.07
C HIS A 381 19.52 -14.78 0.46
N GLY A 382 20.84 -14.61 0.24
CA GLY A 382 21.87 -15.58 0.56
C GLY A 382 21.87 -16.76 -0.41
N HIS A 383 23.03 -17.39 -0.63
CA HIS A 383 23.08 -18.60 -1.47
C HIS A 383 22.15 -19.70 -0.93
N ASN A 384 22.00 -19.81 0.39
CA ASN A 384 21.14 -20.80 1.05
C ASN A 384 19.69 -20.35 1.30
N GLY A 385 19.27 -19.18 0.81
CA GLY A 385 17.90 -18.66 0.99
C GLY A 385 17.58 -18.14 2.40
N ALA A 386 18.57 -17.97 3.27
CA ALA A 386 18.35 -17.53 4.66
C ALA A 386 17.96 -16.05 4.79
N GLY A 387 18.17 -15.24 3.75
CA GLY A 387 18.01 -13.80 3.83
C GLY A 387 19.08 -13.12 4.69
N THR A 388 18.84 -11.85 5.01
CA THR A 388 19.71 -11.05 5.87
C THR A 388 19.30 -11.21 7.34
N LEU A 389 20.27 -11.09 8.26
CA LEU A 389 20.02 -11.23 9.71
C LEU A 389 18.98 -10.23 10.24
N ASP A 390 18.97 -9.02 9.68
CA ASP A 390 18.05 -7.92 9.99
C ASP A 390 16.70 -8.02 9.28
N GLN A 391 16.46 -9.07 8.49
CA GLN A 391 15.25 -9.29 7.68
C GLN A 391 14.99 -8.24 6.58
N TYR A 392 15.96 -7.41 6.21
CA TYR A 392 15.84 -6.55 5.02
C TYR A 392 15.48 -7.36 3.77
N ALA A 393 16.26 -8.42 3.50
CA ALA A 393 15.87 -9.47 2.58
C ALA A 393 15.31 -10.64 3.42
N PRO A 394 14.02 -11.00 3.27
CA PRO A 394 13.44 -12.07 4.07
C PRO A 394 14.03 -13.42 3.69
N SER A 395 13.96 -14.37 4.62
CA SER A 395 14.21 -15.77 4.31
C SER A 395 13.20 -16.27 3.27
N LEU A 396 13.67 -17.13 2.37
CA LEU A 396 12.87 -17.78 1.34
C LEU A 396 12.28 -19.11 1.81
N PHE A 397 12.83 -19.69 2.87
CA PHE A 397 12.18 -20.78 3.62
C PHE A 397 11.48 -20.20 4.84
N ALA A 398 10.60 -20.98 5.44
CA ALA A 398 9.70 -20.50 6.49
C ALA A 398 9.06 -19.15 6.11
N ASN A 399 8.52 -19.08 4.90
CA ASN A 399 7.98 -17.87 4.30
C ASN A 399 6.64 -18.17 3.64
N SER A 400 5.60 -17.47 4.07
CA SER A 400 4.22 -17.71 3.66
C SER A 400 3.96 -17.47 2.18
N THR A 401 4.80 -16.66 1.50
CA THR A 401 4.68 -16.40 0.06
C THR A 401 5.33 -17.52 -0.74
N VAL A 402 6.51 -18.01 -0.32
CA VAL A 402 7.23 -19.07 -1.02
C VAL A 402 6.64 -20.45 -0.74
N GLY A 403 6.14 -20.69 0.48
CA GLY A 403 5.45 -21.93 0.86
C GLY A 403 3.96 -21.95 0.50
N SER A 404 3.45 -20.92 -0.18
CA SER A 404 2.09 -20.91 -0.72
C SER A 404 1.94 -21.95 -1.83
N MET A 405 0.81 -22.66 -1.84
CA MET A 405 0.44 -23.53 -2.97
C MET A 405 -0.01 -22.72 -4.20
N ARG A 406 -0.30 -21.44 -4.02
CA ARG A 406 -0.61 -20.48 -5.09
C ARG A 406 0.63 -19.65 -5.41
N PRO A 407 1.23 -19.77 -6.61
CA PRO A 407 2.46 -19.06 -6.95
C PRO A 407 2.23 -17.56 -7.22
N ASP A 408 0.98 -17.11 -7.28
CA ASP A 408 0.52 -15.78 -7.66
C ASP A 408 1.33 -14.65 -7.02
N ASN A 409 1.39 -14.66 -5.68
CA ASN A 409 2.10 -13.62 -4.92
C ASN A 409 3.60 -13.67 -5.13
N LEU A 410 4.19 -14.86 -5.31
CA LEU A 410 5.63 -14.99 -5.58
C LEU A 410 5.98 -14.46 -6.98
N ILE A 411 5.18 -14.82 -8.00
CA ILE A 411 5.31 -14.29 -9.36
C ILE A 411 5.21 -12.76 -9.36
N MET A 412 4.19 -12.21 -8.69
CA MET A 412 4.01 -10.76 -8.61
C MET A 412 5.12 -10.06 -7.83
N THR A 413 5.61 -10.67 -6.75
CA THR A 413 6.74 -10.14 -6.00
C THR A 413 7.99 -10.06 -6.88
N ILE A 414 8.28 -11.08 -7.68
CA ILE A 414 9.41 -11.08 -8.62
C ILE A 414 9.20 -10.04 -9.73
N LEU A 415 8.00 -9.96 -10.30
CA LEU A 415 7.70 -9.05 -11.42
C LEU A 415 7.70 -7.57 -11.00
N HIS A 416 7.00 -7.25 -9.92
CA HIS A 416 6.77 -5.88 -9.47
C HIS A 416 7.83 -5.40 -8.48
N GLY A 417 8.48 -6.32 -7.77
CA GLY A 417 9.36 -5.99 -6.66
C GLY A 417 8.60 -5.57 -5.41
N VAL A 418 9.35 -5.13 -4.42
CA VAL A 418 8.85 -4.55 -3.17
C VAL A 418 9.41 -3.14 -3.06
N ASN A 419 8.57 -2.16 -2.78
CA ASN A 419 8.99 -0.78 -2.59
C ASN A 419 8.02 -0.14 -1.61
N ARG A 420 8.42 -0.06 -0.33
CA ARG A 420 7.58 0.53 0.71
C ARG A 420 8.40 1.29 1.74
N ASN A 421 7.83 2.38 2.22
CA ASN A 421 8.41 3.11 3.34
C ASN A 421 8.00 2.44 4.66
N THR A 422 8.94 2.40 5.59
CA THR A 422 8.73 1.90 6.94
C THR A 422 9.16 2.97 7.93
N LYS A 423 8.81 2.80 9.20
CA LYS A 423 9.26 3.71 10.26
C LYS A 423 10.79 3.81 10.36
N ASP A 424 11.47 2.69 10.09
CA ASP A 424 12.91 2.54 10.30
C ASP A 424 13.74 2.71 9.01
N GLY A 425 13.08 3.00 7.88
CA GLY A 425 13.73 3.20 6.59
C GLY A 425 12.88 2.74 5.41
N HIS A 426 13.50 2.03 4.48
CA HIS A 426 12.87 1.58 3.24
C HIS A 426 13.00 0.07 3.12
N ALA A 427 11.92 -0.63 2.78
CA ALA A 427 11.96 -2.05 2.43
C ALA A 427 11.84 -2.19 0.92
N GLY A 428 12.88 -2.77 0.31
CA GLY A 428 13.10 -2.73 -1.13
C GLY A 428 13.56 -4.06 -1.71
N MET A 429 12.92 -4.47 -2.81
CA MET A 429 13.40 -5.51 -3.72
C MET A 429 13.12 -5.04 -5.15
N PRO A 430 14.12 -5.03 -6.05
CA PRO A 430 13.87 -4.63 -7.43
C PRO A 430 12.85 -5.60 -8.08
N GLY A 431 11.95 -5.05 -8.89
CA GLY A 431 11.11 -5.86 -9.76
C GLY A 431 11.88 -6.25 -11.02
N PHE A 432 11.61 -7.42 -11.58
CA PHE A 432 12.25 -7.96 -12.80
C PHE A 432 11.31 -7.93 -14.02
N GLY A 433 10.16 -7.24 -13.88
CA GLY A 433 9.15 -7.05 -14.91
C GLY A 433 9.48 -5.96 -15.93
N SER A 434 8.48 -5.52 -16.68
CA SER A 434 8.64 -4.58 -17.80
C SER A 434 9.15 -3.19 -17.40
N HIS A 435 8.91 -2.79 -16.14
CA HIS A 435 9.31 -1.49 -15.58
C HIS A 435 10.53 -1.59 -14.67
N SER A 436 11.27 -2.70 -14.73
CA SER A 436 12.49 -2.94 -13.95
C SER A 436 13.59 -1.93 -14.27
N ASP A 437 14.22 -1.39 -13.22
CA ASP A 437 15.47 -0.63 -13.29
C ASP A 437 16.72 -1.56 -13.35
N VAL A 438 16.53 -2.87 -13.16
CA VAL A 438 17.56 -3.92 -13.26
C VAL A 438 17.33 -4.81 -14.49
N GLN A 439 18.21 -5.80 -14.70
CA GLN A 439 18.09 -6.76 -15.80
C GLN A 439 16.71 -7.42 -15.79
N ARG A 440 15.98 -7.29 -16.90
CA ARG A 440 14.66 -7.91 -17.05
C ARG A 440 14.82 -9.41 -17.25
N LEU A 441 13.94 -10.17 -16.61
CA LEU A 441 13.80 -11.60 -16.85
C LEU A 441 12.65 -11.85 -17.82
N SER A 442 12.83 -12.83 -18.71
CA SER A 442 11.78 -13.32 -19.60
C SER A 442 10.68 -14.04 -18.81
N ASN A 443 9.53 -14.28 -19.45
CA ASN A 443 8.47 -15.06 -18.81
C ASN A 443 8.90 -16.50 -18.48
N SER A 444 9.74 -17.09 -19.33
CA SER A 444 10.30 -18.42 -19.12
C SER A 444 11.30 -18.44 -17.97
N GLU A 445 12.16 -17.43 -17.88
CA GLU A 445 13.13 -17.30 -16.78
C GLU A 445 12.41 -17.13 -15.43
N ILE A 446 11.38 -16.30 -15.35
CA ILE A 446 10.59 -16.14 -14.12
C ILE A 446 9.85 -17.43 -13.77
N ALA A 447 9.30 -18.16 -14.75
CA ALA A 447 8.66 -19.45 -14.52
C ALA A 447 9.65 -20.47 -13.92
N LYS A 448 10.82 -20.63 -14.55
CA LYS A 448 11.89 -21.50 -14.05
C LYS A 448 12.39 -21.10 -12.66
N LEU A 449 12.57 -19.80 -12.41
CA LEU A 449 12.96 -19.27 -11.11
C LEU A 449 11.90 -19.58 -10.04
N THR A 450 10.62 -19.33 -10.35
CA THR A 450 9.51 -19.57 -9.41
C THR A 450 9.40 -21.06 -9.05
N ASN A 451 9.51 -21.94 -10.04
CA ASN A 451 9.49 -23.39 -9.83
C ASN A 451 10.69 -23.87 -9.00
N TYR A 452 11.88 -23.31 -9.26
CA TYR A 452 13.06 -23.59 -8.44
C TYR A 452 12.87 -23.15 -6.98
N LEU A 453 12.39 -21.91 -6.75
CA LEU A 453 12.20 -21.37 -5.41
C LEU A 453 11.17 -22.16 -4.60
N THR A 454 10.03 -22.47 -5.22
CA THR A 454 8.95 -23.23 -4.58
C THR A 454 9.35 -24.69 -4.32
N ALA A 455 10.09 -25.33 -5.23
CA ALA A 455 10.62 -26.67 -5.03
C ALA A 455 11.72 -26.75 -3.96
N THR A 456 12.57 -25.72 -3.86
CA THR A 456 13.76 -25.72 -3.00
C THR A 456 13.46 -25.23 -1.58
N TYR A 457 12.61 -24.21 -1.45
CA TYR A 457 12.34 -23.52 -0.19
C TYR A 457 10.86 -23.51 0.20
N GLY A 458 9.96 -23.92 -0.70
CA GLY A 458 8.52 -23.84 -0.52
C GLY A 458 7.84 -25.20 -0.38
N SER A 459 6.61 -25.24 -0.87
CA SER A 459 5.70 -26.37 -0.76
C SER A 459 5.90 -27.46 -1.83
N GLY A 460 6.78 -27.23 -2.80
CA GLY A 460 7.02 -28.11 -3.95
C GLY A 460 7.06 -27.33 -5.26
N ASP A 461 7.37 -28.01 -6.38
CA ASP A 461 7.35 -27.38 -7.71
C ASP A 461 5.93 -26.90 -8.05
N ALA A 462 5.76 -25.58 -8.19
CA ALA A 462 4.48 -24.97 -8.51
C ALA A 462 4.04 -25.13 -9.98
N HIS A 463 4.88 -25.73 -10.84
CA HIS A 463 4.63 -25.97 -12.26
C HIS A 463 4.17 -24.72 -13.03
N VAL A 464 4.73 -23.56 -12.69
CA VAL A 464 4.50 -22.29 -13.36
C VAL A 464 5.00 -22.38 -14.80
N THR A 465 4.18 -21.88 -15.73
CA THR A 465 4.52 -21.81 -17.16
C THR A 465 4.81 -20.38 -17.60
N PRO A 466 5.54 -20.17 -18.72
CA PRO A 466 5.77 -18.84 -19.27
C PRO A 466 4.46 -18.08 -19.57
N GLU A 467 3.41 -18.77 -20.02
CA GLU A 467 2.11 -18.17 -20.34
C GLU A 467 1.44 -17.63 -19.06
N LYS A 468 1.57 -18.34 -17.94
CA LYS A 468 1.06 -17.88 -16.64
C LYS A 468 1.77 -16.59 -16.20
N VAL A 469 3.09 -16.52 -16.37
CA VAL A 469 3.84 -15.30 -16.07
C VAL A 469 3.43 -14.16 -17.02
N GLU A 470 3.15 -14.45 -18.29
CA GLU A 470 2.68 -13.46 -19.25
C GLU A 470 1.33 -12.86 -18.84
N GLU A 471 0.39 -13.69 -18.36
CA GLU A 471 -0.89 -13.26 -17.82
C GLU A 471 -0.69 -12.24 -16.69
N PHE A 472 0.19 -12.56 -15.74
CA PHE A 472 0.49 -11.71 -14.59
C PHE A 472 1.20 -10.42 -15.00
N ARG A 473 2.13 -10.50 -15.95
CA ARG A 473 2.84 -9.35 -16.49
C ARG A 473 1.90 -8.34 -17.18
N LYS A 474 0.83 -8.81 -17.82
CA LYS A 474 -0.18 -7.94 -18.45
C LYS A 474 -1.09 -7.23 -17.43
N ALA A 475 -1.12 -7.70 -16.19
CA ALA A 475 -1.91 -7.11 -15.12
C ALA A 475 -1.15 -6.01 -14.34
N LEU A 476 0.13 -5.79 -14.65
CA LEU A 476 0.94 -4.63 -14.24
C LEU A 476 0.60 -3.42 -15.11
#